data_AF-A0A2U8PZY9-F1
#
_entry.id   AF-A0A2U8PZY9-F1
#
_cell.length_a   1.000
_cell.length_b   1.000
_cell.length_c   1.000
_cell.angle_alpha   90.00
_cell.angle_beta   90.00
_cell.angle_gamma   90.00
#
_symmetry.space_group_name_H-M   'P 1'
#
loop_
_entity.id
_entity.type
_entity.pdbx_description
1 polymer ?
#
loop_
_entity_poly.entity_id
_entity_poly.type
_entity_poly.pdbx_seq_one_letter_code
_entity_poly.pdbx_strand_id
1 'polypeptide(L)'
;MGALMAEDDIYIGPLFDLFNLRFGPEQRDVEFDAGGVSEIKALQEEFSIFQEGRPFVESAKLLGLGGLGNNRAKNRWYNVLTWLAKVPSDQDGETGDQRIVNALIKNFGRKSPLPCFMKAHDSRDSAGYGLKVVVREDTPIFYIDRTYLTISVPMAPKVPPAGKDKKKSKKK
;
A
#
# COMPACT_ATOMS: atom_id res chain seq x y z
N MET A 1 13.01 0.95 -5.65
CA MET A 1 12.62 0.49 -4.29
C MET A 1 13.04 -0.96 -4.07
N GLY A 2 14.30 -1.29 -3.82
CA GLY A 2 15.18 -0.79 -2.74
C GLY A 2 16.02 0.48 -2.88
N ALA A 3 15.42 1.59 -3.31
CA ALA A 3 15.97 2.92 -3.02
C ALA A 3 15.48 3.46 -1.67
N LEU A 4 14.23 3.17 -1.27
CA LEU A 4 13.62 3.69 -0.04
C LEU A 4 13.69 2.70 1.14
N MET A 5 13.30 1.44 0.92
CA MET A 5 13.38 0.37 1.94
C MET A 5 14.76 -0.31 1.98
N ALA A 6 15.49 -0.34 0.86
CA ALA A 6 16.87 -0.83 0.77
C ALA A 6 16.99 -2.28 1.29
N GLU A 7 17.91 -2.57 2.22
CA GLU A 7 18.05 -3.90 2.82
C GLU A 7 16.82 -4.34 3.64
N ASP A 8 15.90 -3.43 3.95
CA ASP A 8 14.64 -3.73 4.64
C ASP A 8 13.49 -4.06 3.64
N ASP A 9 13.77 -4.23 2.34
CA ASP A 9 12.77 -4.61 1.32
C ASP A 9 12.02 -5.91 1.71
N ILE A 10 12.66 -6.82 2.46
CA ILE A 10 12.04 -8.06 2.97
C ILE A 10 10.80 -7.81 3.84
N TYR A 11 10.69 -6.63 4.45
CA TYR A 11 9.55 -6.28 5.31
C TYR A 11 8.34 -5.75 4.52
N ILE A 12 8.45 -5.49 3.21
CA ILE A 12 7.35 -4.91 2.42
C ILE A 12 6.11 -5.81 2.45
N GLY A 13 6.27 -7.13 2.24
CA GLY A 13 5.17 -8.09 2.32
C GLY A 13 4.45 -8.02 3.67
N PRO A 14 5.17 -8.25 4.79
CA PRO A 14 4.59 -8.13 6.13
C PRO A 14 3.95 -6.77 6.44
N LEU A 15 4.47 -5.67 5.91
CA LEU A 15 3.89 -4.32 6.08
C LEU A 15 2.57 -4.16 5.32
N PHE A 16 2.45 -4.75 4.12
CA PHE A 16 1.17 -4.86 3.43
C PHE A 16 0.20 -5.79 4.17
N ASP A 17 0.69 -6.91 4.70
CA ASP A 17 -0.15 -7.85 5.45
C ASP A 17 -0.76 -7.18 6.70
N LEU A 18 0.00 -6.32 7.38
CA LEU A 18 -0.52 -5.54 8.51
C LEU A 18 -1.70 -4.65 8.09
N PHE A 19 -1.60 -4.00 6.91
CA PHE A 19 -2.73 -3.28 6.33
C PHE A 19 -3.89 -4.25 6.01
N ASN A 20 -3.61 -5.34 5.30
CA ASN A 20 -4.63 -6.29 4.86
C ASN A 20 -5.39 -6.95 6.02
N LEU A 21 -4.73 -7.15 7.16
CA LEU A 21 -5.35 -7.64 8.39
C LEU A 21 -6.21 -6.57 9.05
N ARG A 22 -5.72 -5.32 9.15
CA ARG A 22 -6.46 -4.22 9.79
C ARG A 22 -7.72 -3.83 9.02
N PHE A 23 -7.65 -3.84 7.68
CA PHE A 23 -8.73 -3.41 6.80
C PHE A 23 -9.43 -4.58 6.10
N GLY A 24 -9.18 -5.81 6.53
CA GLY A 24 -9.67 -7.02 5.88
C GLY A 24 -11.15 -7.32 6.14
N PRO A 25 -11.60 -8.53 5.77
CA PRO A 25 -12.89 -9.08 6.16
C PRO A 25 -13.19 -8.93 7.66
N GLU A 26 -14.47 -8.84 7.99
CA GLU A 26 -14.91 -8.89 9.39
C GLU A 26 -14.53 -10.22 10.05
N GLN A 27 -14.02 -10.16 11.28
CA GLN A 27 -13.55 -11.30 12.07
C GLN A 27 -14.61 -11.72 13.10
N ARG A 28 -15.78 -12.17 12.63
CA ARG A 28 -17.02 -12.34 13.44
C ARG A 28 -17.07 -13.54 14.39
N ASP A 29 -15.97 -14.26 14.63
CA ASP A 29 -15.99 -15.52 15.39
C ASP A 29 -15.75 -15.38 16.90
N VAL A 30 -15.61 -14.16 17.42
CA VAL A 30 -15.34 -13.94 18.84
C VAL A 30 -16.28 -12.89 19.43
N GLU A 31 -16.51 -12.99 20.73
CA GLU A 31 -17.36 -12.13 21.57
C GLU A 31 -17.00 -10.63 21.53
N PHE A 32 -15.91 -10.28 20.84
CA PHE A 32 -15.38 -8.93 20.66
C PHE A 32 -15.36 -8.57 19.16
N ASP A 33 -15.78 -7.35 18.85
CA ASP A 33 -15.90 -6.74 17.52
C ASP A 33 -14.60 -6.12 16.99
N ALA A 34 -13.46 -6.50 17.59
CA ALA A 34 -12.16 -6.04 17.16
C ALA A 34 -11.74 -6.72 15.83
N GLY A 35 -11.43 -5.90 14.82
CA GLY A 35 -10.85 -6.34 13.56
C GLY A 35 -11.75 -6.14 12.34
N GLY A 36 -11.11 -5.85 11.21
CA GLY A 36 -11.74 -5.81 9.89
C GLY A 36 -12.41 -4.48 9.53
N VAL A 37 -13.06 -4.49 8.37
CA VAL A 37 -13.55 -3.29 7.70
C VAL A 37 -14.63 -2.52 8.47
N SER A 38 -15.41 -3.20 9.31
CA SER A 38 -16.50 -2.56 10.07
C SER A 38 -15.98 -1.78 11.28
N GLU A 39 -14.96 -2.31 11.98
CA GLU A 39 -14.29 -1.57 13.06
C GLU A 39 -13.66 -0.28 12.51
N ILE A 40 -12.88 -0.39 11.43
CA ILE A 40 -12.19 0.78 10.89
C ILE A 40 -13.14 1.80 10.26
N LYS A 41 -14.30 1.36 9.77
CA LYS A 41 -15.40 2.26 9.38
C LYS A 41 -15.93 3.03 10.59
N ALA A 42 -16.25 2.35 11.70
CA ALA A 42 -16.72 3.01 12.91
C ALA A 42 -15.69 4.03 13.44
N LEU A 43 -14.41 3.64 13.46
CA LEU A 43 -13.32 4.55 13.84
C LEU A 43 -13.15 5.72 12.85
N GLN A 44 -13.38 5.50 11.56
CA GLN A 44 -13.38 6.58 10.57
C GLN A 44 -14.54 7.56 10.81
N GLU A 45 -15.75 7.07 11.14
CA GLU A 45 -16.91 7.92 11.46
C GLU A 45 -16.68 8.74 12.73
N GLU A 46 -16.07 8.15 13.76
CA GLU A 46 -15.83 8.82 15.05
C GLU A 46 -14.65 9.80 15.01
N PHE A 47 -13.53 9.39 14.42
CA PHE A 47 -12.25 10.12 14.53
C PHE A 47 -11.78 10.77 13.24
N SER A 48 -12.46 10.50 12.11
CA SER A 48 -12.05 10.99 10.79
C SER A 48 -10.56 10.72 10.53
N ILE A 49 -10.16 9.44 10.63
CA ILE A 49 -8.76 8.99 10.53
C ILE A 49 -8.15 9.43 9.19
N PHE A 50 -8.87 9.19 8.10
CA PHE A 50 -8.58 9.65 6.74
C PHE A 50 -9.35 10.93 6.47
N GLN A 51 -8.65 11.93 5.92
CA GLN A 51 -9.23 13.23 5.58
C GLN A 51 -8.58 13.74 4.30
N GLU A 52 -9.36 14.40 3.45
CA GLU A 52 -8.83 15.09 2.28
C GLU A 52 -7.77 16.12 2.71
N GLY A 53 -6.65 16.14 2.00
CA GLY A 53 -5.51 17.01 2.32
C GLY A 53 -4.61 16.52 3.47
N ARG A 54 -5.00 15.48 4.23
CA ARG A 54 -4.10 14.82 5.19
C ARG A 54 -3.32 13.70 4.48
N PRO A 55 -1.98 13.70 4.55
CA PRO A 55 -1.18 12.64 3.96
C PRO A 55 -1.52 11.26 4.53
N PHE A 56 -1.55 10.23 3.67
CA PHE A 56 -1.85 8.85 4.09
C PHE A 56 -0.89 8.35 5.18
N VAL A 57 0.37 8.79 5.12
CA VAL A 57 1.40 8.41 6.11
C VAL A 57 1.02 8.81 7.55
N GLU A 58 0.28 9.91 7.74
CA GLU A 58 -0.14 10.33 9.09
C GLU A 58 -1.23 9.41 9.65
N SER A 59 -2.20 9.01 8.83
CA SER A 59 -3.19 8.01 9.19
C SER A 59 -2.53 6.65 9.45
N ALA A 60 -1.53 6.28 8.64
CA ALA A 60 -0.77 5.04 8.83
C ALA A 60 0.04 5.04 10.14
N LYS A 61 0.62 6.18 10.53
CA LYS A 61 1.30 6.35 11.83
C LYS A 61 0.32 6.20 12.99
N LEU A 62 -0.83 6.88 12.92
CA LEU A 62 -1.88 6.84 13.94
C LEU A 62 -2.38 5.41 14.17
N LEU A 63 -2.56 4.64 13.08
CA LEU A 63 -3.01 3.26 13.11
C LEU A 63 -1.89 2.24 13.38
N GLY A 64 -0.65 2.67 13.55
CA GLY A 64 0.47 1.78 13.81
C GLY A 64 0.85 0.86 12.64
N LEU A 65 0.55 1.23 11.39
CA LEU A 65 0.76 0.42 10.17
C LEU A 65 2.24 0.32 9.72
N GLY A 66 3.18 0.50 10.65
CA GLY A 66 4.63 0.41 10.41
C GLY A 66 5.29 -0.82 11.04
N GLY A 67 4.51 -1.71 11.66
CA GLY A 67 5.02 -2.88 12.38
C GLY A 67 5.65 -2.56 13.74
N LEU A 68 5.82 -3.60 14.56
CA LEU A 68 6.21 -3.47 15.98
C LEU A 68 7.69 -3.79 16.27
N GLY A 69 8.40 -4.47 15.35
CA GLY A 69 9.69 -5.11 15.67
C GLY A 69 10.96 -4.48 15.11
N ASN A 70 10.87 -3.48 14.22
CA ASN A 70 12.06 -2.88 13.58
C ASN A 70 11.83 -1.41 13.24
N ASN A 71 12.36 -0.52 14.08
CA ASN A 71 12.20 0.94 13.92
C ASN A 71 12.84 1.48 12.62
N ARG A 72 13.92 0.86 12.13
CA ARG A 72 14.56 1.27 10.87
C ARG A 72 13.64 0.97 9.69
N ALA A 73 13.12 -0.25 9.62
CA ALA A 73 12.16 -0.65 8.59
C ALA A 73 10.88 0.19 8.66
N LYS A 74 10.35 0.45 9.87
CA LYS A 74 9.20 1.32 10.11
C LYS A 74 9.41 2.74 9.56
N ASN A 75 10.55 3.36 9.85
CA ASN A 75 10.85 4.71 9.35
C ASN A 75 10.98 4.74 7.83
N ARG A 76 11.61 3.73 7.24
CA ARG A 76 11.72 3.60 5.78
C ARG A 76 10.36 3.35 5.14
N TRP A 77 9.48 2.61 5.79
CA TRP A 77 8.12 2.38 5.33
C TRP A 77 7.33 3.67 5.29
N TYR A 78 7.41 4.50 6.34
CA TYR A 78 6.78 5.81 6.33
C TYR A 78 7.36 6.74 5.26
N ASN A 79 8.65 6.62 4.92
CA ASN A 79 9.22 7.32 3.77
C ASN A 79 8.63 6.83 2.43
N VAL A 80 8.36 5.52 2.28
CA VAL A 80 7.64 4.98 1.11
C VAL A 80 6.25 5.59 1.02
N LEU A 81 5.48 5.59 2.11
CA LEU A 81 4.14 6.18 2.12
C LEU A 81 4.16 7.68 1.80
N THR A 82 5.13 8.42 2.36
CA THR A 82 5.32 9.85 2.08
C THR A 82 5.68 10.10 0.61
N TRP A 83 6.47 9.21 0.01
CA TRP A 83 6.83 9.30 -1.40
C TRP A 83 5.63 9.12 -2.34
N LEU A 84 4.51 8.53 -1.89
CA LEU A 84 3.30 8.38 -2.70
C LEU A 84 2.67 9.73 -3.09
N ALA A 85 2.95 10.80 -2.35
CA ALA A 85 2.54 12.15 -2.75
C ALA A 85 3.29 12.68 -3.99
N LYS A 86 4.37 12.00 -4.41
CA LYS A 86 5.20 12.37 -5.57
C LYS A 86 4.96 11.49 -6.80
N VAL A 87 4.14 10.44 -6.67
CA VAL A 87 3.84 9.54 -7.79
C VAL A 87 2.45 9.84 -8.36
N PRO A 88 2.26 9.60 -9.67
CA PRO A 88 0.93 9.70 -10.26
C PRO A 88 0.01 8.59 -9.73
N SER A 89 -1.28 8.73 -9.97
CA SER A 89 -2.27 7.67 -9.75
C SER A 89 -2.97 7.27 -11.05
N ASP A 90 -3.91 6.33 -10.95
CA ASP A 90 -4.85 5.96 -12.01
C ASP A 90 -6.01 6.96 -12.18
N GLN A 91 -6.12 7.97 -11.31
CA GLN A 91 -7.09 9.05 -11.39
C GLN A 91 -6.41 10.36 -11.81
N ASP A 92 -6.91 10.98 -12.87
CA ASP A 92 -6.38 12.25 -13.35
C ASP A 92 -6.52 13.35 -12.29
N GLY A 93 -5.45 14.11 -12.08
CA GLY A 93 -5.38 15.20 -11.11
C GLY A 93 -5.07 14.76 -9.67
N GLU A 94 -4.98 13.46 -9.38
CA GLU A 94 -4.63 12.93 -8.06
C GLU A 94 -3.23 12.32 -8.03
N THR A 95 -2.47 12.66 -6.99
CA THR A 95 -1.25 11.92 -6.61
C THR A 95 -1.62 10.54 -6.07
N GLY A 96 -0.65 9.63 -6.00
CA GLY A 96 -0.88 8.30 -5.42
C GLY A 96 -1.36 8.34 -3.97
N ASP A 97 -0.84 9.28 -3.17
CA ASP A 97 -1.29 9.50 -1.79
C ASP A 97 -2.75 9.95 -1.73
N GLN A 98 -3.12 10.98 -2.50
CA GLN A 98 -4.49 11.48 -2.58
C GLN A 98 -5.45 10.38 -3.04
N ARG A 99 -5.06 9.61 -4.06
CA ARG A 99 -5.87 8.52 -4.60
C ARG A 99 -6.22 7.48 -3.55
N ILE A 100 -5.27 7.12 -2.70
CA ILE A 100 -5.47 6.17 -1.60
C ILE A 100 -6.43 6.77 -0.56
N VAL A 101 -6.15 7.99 -0.10
CA VAL A 101 -6.96 8.66 0.94
C VAL A 101 -8.40 8.82 0.47
N ASN A 102 -8.61 9.35 -0.74
CA ASN A 102 -9.93 9.58 -1.32
C ASN A 102 -10.69 8.25 -1.51
N ALA A 103 -10.00 7.19 -1.95
CA ALA A 103 -10.61 5.88 -2.10
C ALA A 103 -11.05 5.29 -0.75
N LEU A 104 -10.24 5.44 0.30
CA LEU A 104 -10.56 4.96 1.64
C LEU A 104 -11.72 5.73 2.25
N ILE A 105 -11.73 7.07 2.16
CA ILE A 105 -12.85 7.91 2.59
C ILE A 105 -14.14 7.49 1.89
N LYS A 106 -14.10 7.37 0.55
CA LYS A 106 -15.26 6.94 -0.23
C LYS A 106 -15.74 5.55 0.17
N ASN A 107 -14.82 4.61 0.38
CA ASN A 107 -15.17 3.24 0.76
C ASN A 107 -15.81 3.16 2.14
N PHE A 108 -15.26 3.83 3.15
CA PHE A 108 -15.80 3.82 4.51
C PHE A 108 -17.10 4.63 4.65
N GLY A 109 -17.34 5.59 3.75
CA GLY A 109 -18.64 6.27 3.63
C GLY A 109 -19.77 5.39 3.06
N ARG A 110 -19.49 4.18 2.58
CA ARG A 110 -20.53 3.25 2.08
C ARG A 110 -21.33 2.68 3.24
N LYS A 111 -22.61 2.34 2.99
CA LYS A 111 -23.42 1.56 3.93
C LYS A 111 -22.71 0.25 4.32
N SER A 112 -22.18 -0.46 3.33
CA SER A 112 -21.35 -1.65 3.49
C SER A 112 -20.00 -1.42 2.79
N PRO A 113 -18.93 -1.11 3.54
CA PRO A 113 -17.59 -0.90 2.95
C PRO A 113 -17.01 -2.23 2.46
N LEU A 114 -16.17 -2.16 1.42
CA LEU A 114 -15.40 -3.34 0.98
C LEU A 114 -14.18 -3.52 1.88
N PRO A 115 -13.79 -4.78 2.19
CA PRO A 115 -12.47 -5.02 2.76
C PRO A 115 -11.40 -4.48 1.81
N CYS A 116 -10.32 -3.95 2.35
CA CYS A 116 -9.23 -3.39 1.57
C CYS A 116 -8.09 -4.39 1.43
N PHE A 117 -7.42 -4.37 0.29
CA PHE A 117 -6.25 -5.20 0.02
C PHE A 117 -5.15 -4.39 -0.64
N MET A 118 -4.05 -4.20 0.06
CA MET A 118 -2.87 -3.52 -0.45
C MET A 118 -1.86 -4.53 -0.97
N LYS A 119 -1.30 -4.24 -2.15
CA LYS A 119 -0.26 -5.08 -2.79
C LYS A 119 0.75 -4.24 -3.58
N ALA A 120 1.89 -4.84 -3.88
CA ALA A 120 2.84 -4.28 -4.83
C ALA A 120 2.48 -4.63 -6.29
N HIS A 121 2.92 -3.81 -7.24
CA HIS A 121 3.12 -4.18 -8.63
C HIS A 121 4.49 -3.70 -9.13
N ASP A 122 4.99 -4.27 -10.23
CA ASP A 122 6.27 -3.85 -10.81
C ASP A 122 6.12 -2.53 -11.58
N SER A 123 6.74 -1.48 -11.05
CA SER A 123 6.70 -0.14 -11.62
C SER A 123 7.50 0.02 -12.91
N ARG A 124 8.31 -0.99 -13.28
CA ARG A 124 9.04 -1.05 -14.55
C ARG A 124 8.17 -1.54 -15.70
N ASP A 125 7.04 -2.18 -15.40
CA ASP A 125 6.10 -2.63 -16.42
C ASP A 125 5.28 -1.44 -16.94
N SER A 126 5.81 -0.77 -17.96
CA SER A 126 5.16 0.36 -18.61
C SER A 126 3.95 -0.03 -19.46
N ALA A 127 3.79 -1.31 -19.79
CA ALA A 127 2.59 -1.82 -20.47
C ALA A 127 1.45 -2.09 -19.47
N GLY A 128 1.79 -2.36 -18.20
CA GLY A 128 0.88 -2.43 -17.07
C GLY A 128 0.64 -1.08 -16.40
N TYR A 129 0.81 -1.04 -15.07
CA TYR A 129 0.51 0.16 -14.26
C TYR A 129 1.65 1.16 -14.16
N GLY A 130 2.89 0.75 -14.46
CA GLY A 130 4.07 1.60 -14.35
C GLY A 130 4.20 2.23 -12.95
N LEU A 131 4.53 3.53 -12.90
CA LEU A 131 4.73 4.25 -11.63
C LEU A 131 3.42 4.69 -10.94
N LYS A 132 2.25 4.33 -11.47
CA LYS A 132 0.97 4.82 -10.93
C LYS A 132 0.56 4.01 -9.70
N VAL A 133 0.07 4.68 -8.66
CA VAL A 133 -0.79 4.00 -7.69
C VAL A 133 -2.13 3.69 -8.35
N VAL A 134 -2.62 2.47 -8.20
CA VAL A 134 -3.87 2.01 -8.84
C VAL A 134 -4.83 1.56 -7.76
N VAL A 135 -6.09 1.99 -7.84
CA VAL A 135 -7.12 1.57 -6.89
C VAL A 135 -8.36 1.09 -7.65
N ARG A 136 -8.77 -0.15 -7.38
CA ARG A 136 -9.87 -0.81 -8.09
C ARG A 136 -10.67 -1.73 -7.17
N GLU A 137 -11.90 -2.02 -7.58
CA GLU A 137 -12.69 -3.09 -6.96
C GLU A 137 -12.44 -4.39 -7.76
N ASP A 138 -11.80 -5.38 -7.15
CA ASP A 138 -11.49 -6.67 -7.80
C ASP A 138 -11.41 -7.83 -6.77
N THR A 139 -11.04 -9.03 -7.23
CA THR A 139 -10.83 -10.23 -6.40
C THR A 139 -9.33 -10.56 -6.35
N PRO A 140 -8.53 -9.87 -5.52
CA PRO A 140 -7.07 -9.95 -5.56
C PRO A 140 -6.51 -11.27 -5.01
N ILE A 141 -7.32 -12.03 -4.27
CA ILE A 141 -6.96 -13.31 -3.66
C ILE A 141 -7.66 -14.42 -4.45
N PHE A 142 -6.90 -15.18 -5.23
CA PHE A 142 -7.45 -16.13 -6.21
C PHE A 142 -8.28 -17.28 -5.61
N TYR A 143 -8.04 -17.61 -4.33
CA TYR A 143 -8.72 -18.70 -3.62
C TYR A 143 -9.84 -18.21 -2.69
N ILE A 144 -10.19 -16.92 -2.74
CA ILE A 144 -11.30 -16.34 -1.96
C ILE A 144 -12.23 -15.62 -2.94
N ASP A 145 -13.47 -16.11 -3.05
CA ASP A 145 -14.52 -15.45 -3.85
C ASP A 145 -15.11 -14.26 -3.07
N ARG A 146 -14.39 -13.13 -3.10
CA ARG A 146 -14.80 -11.89 -2.45
C ARG A 146 -14.18 -10.69 -3.14
N THR A 147 -14.99 -9.63 -3.33
CA THR A 147 -14.53 -8.35 -3.85
C THR A 147 -13.86 -7.51 -2.75
N TYR A 148 -12.74 -6.88 -3.10
CA TYR A 148 -11.97 -5.98 -2.24
C TYR A 148 -11.80 -4.63 -2.92
N LEU A 149 -11.60 -3.58 -2.13
CA LEU A 149 -10.95 -2.37 -2.59
C LEU A 149 -9.43 -2.64 -2.63
N THR A 150 -8.92 -2.93 -3.82
CA THR A 150 -7.50 -3.23 -4.00
C THR A 150 -6.71 -1.97 -4.29
N ILE A 151 -5.68 -1.73 -3.47
CA ILE A 151 -4.72 -0.64 -3.61
C ILE A 151 -3.39 -1.24 -4.06
N SER A 152 -2.97 -0.93 -5.27
CA SER A 152 -1.71 -1.41 -5.82
C SER A 152 -0.66 -0.32 -5.83
N VAL A 153 0.44 -0.54 -5.11
CA VAL A 153 1.53 0.43 -4.93
C VAL A 153 2.71 0.07 -5.84
N PRO A 154 3.25 1.04 -6.61
CA PRO A 154 4.36 0.80 -7.52
C PRO A 154 5.64 0.47 -6.76
N MET A 155 6.28 -0.66 -7.07
CA MET A 155 7.54 -1.11 -6.48
C MET A 155 8.54 -1.50 -7.58
N ALA A 156 9.84 -1.47 -7.32
CA ALA A 156 10.84 -1.97 -8.27
C ALA A 156 12.13 -2.33 -7.55
N PRO A 157 12.72 -3.52 -7.77
CA PRO A 157 13.97 -3.91 -7.14
C PRO A 157 15.06 -2.85 -7.26
N LYS A 158 15.95 -2.76 -6.26
CA LYS A 158 17.22 -2.07 -6.44
C LYS A 158 18.07 -2.96 -7.35
N VAL A 159 17.97 -2.77 -8.66
CA VAL A 159 18.81 -3.50 -9.63
C VAL A 159 20.28 -3.21 -9.28
N PRO A 160 21.13 -4.19 -8.88
CA PRO A 160 22.54 -4.05 -9.16
C PRO A 160 22.67 -4.07 -10.68
N PRO A 161 23.44 -3.18 -11.32
CA PRO A 161 23.49 -3.12 -12.78
C PRO A 161 23.73 -4.53 -13.31
N ALA A 162 22.86 -4.98 -14.22
CA ALA A 162 23.12 -6.17 -15.00
C ALA A 162 24.57 -6.06 -15.47
N GLY A 163 25.38 -7.07 -15.13
CA GLY A 163 26.82 -7.02 -15.25
C GLY A 163 27.18 -6.41 -16.60
N LYS A 164 27.88 -5.27 -16.58
CA LYS A 164 28.68 -4.89 -17.74
C LYS A 164 29.68 -6.02 -17.86
N ASP A 165 29.40 -6.97 -18.74
CA ASP A 165 30.43 -7.81 -19.32
C ASP A 165 31.51 -6.83 -19.78
N LYS A 166 32.60 -6.79 -19.02
CA LYS A 166 33.82 -6.13 -19.44
C LYS A 166 34.28 -6.94 -20.63
N LYS A 167 33.80 -6.61 -21.83
CA LYS A 167 34.48 -6.92 -23.09
C LYS A 167 35.86 -6.32 -22.95
N LYS A 168 36.81 -7.13 -22.48
CA LYS A 168 38.24 -6.85 -22.57
C LYS A 168 38.54 -6.68 -24.05
N SER A 169 38.58 -5.43 -24.49
CA SER A 169 39.26 -5.04 -25.72
C SER A 169 40.73 -5.47 -25.57
N LYS A 170 41.07 -6.65 -26.08
CA LYS A 170 42.45 -6.99 -26.43
C LYS A 170 42.81 -6.09 -27.62
N LYS A 171 43.58 -5.04 -27.38
CA LYS A 171 44.38 -4.42 -28.44
C LYS A 171 45.51 -5.40 -28.80
N LYS A 172 45.54 -5.81 -30.06
CA LYS A 172 46.77 -6.23 -30.74
C LYS A 172 47.42 -4.98 -31.33
#